data_AF-A0A377GMY6-F1
#
_entry.id   AF-A0A377GMY6-F1
#
_cell.length_a   1.000
_cell.length_b   1.000
_cell.length_c   1.000
_cell.angle_alpha   90.00
_cell.angle_beta   90.00
_cell.angle_gamma   90.00
#
_symmetry.space_group_name_H-M   'P 1'
#
loop_
_entity.id
_entity.type
_entity.pdbx_description
1 polymer ?
#
loop_
_entity_poly.entity_id
_entity_poly.type
_entity_poly.pdbx_seq_one_letter_code
_entity_poly.pdbx_strand_id
1 'polypeptide(L)'
;MEEKLELRRQEINKVTQPIFARLEHYRKVMFEIRKLLKEYFFNEGRTQKLTEVARADEQVFSFNMVRDAMEKCLVDEQTLVETAEAIMYSAENARLVTAFDSHVLASGLPLEFHKQDGIYLFKPEKSYTPEAQAFMRQFACALGAYRVCLGICEIYFAIYQHQSIQTGQLQNYIDSACHLKQQLNEEVDLIFLHKQVKTIKKEITSLLRVEKVHEGLNQFEYDIDLLTKRLVELLESGAVHLQNCYKEFPNNPILWMLHDRSWHALLKTLSGLLYAEQYTYSTLYGTLEIKKEFTCLIKTEIDQFAVVNLAQLPLLKIELLKKAAKLITETKIDILAKLAEQGVELIEAPKTGMFSPPLSNSIYGLMLAYHQRQLTGLNATEDEFENDDEFNQDFKSLNNYL
;
A
#
# COMPACT_ATOMS: atom_id res chain seq x y z
N MET A 1 15.37 15.32 -18.94
CA MET A 1 14.10 15.26 -18.16
C MET A 1 13.61 13.82 -18.12
N GLU A 2 13.55 13.12 -19.25
CA GLU A 2 13.14 11.71 -19.29
C GLU A 2 14.13 10.78 -18.58
N GLU A 3 15.43 10.94 -18.80
CA GLU A 3 16.46 10.12 -18.12
C GLU A 3 16.42 10.22 -16.58
N LYS A 4 16.20 11.43 -16.02
CA LYS A 4 16.07 11.62 -14.57
C LYS A 4 14.78 10.98 -14.02
N LEU A 5 13.68 11.10 -14.77
CA LEU A 5 12.40 10.52 -14.38
C LEU A 5 12.44 8.99 -14.44
N GLU A 6 13.08 8.41 -15.45
CA GLU A 6 13.28 6.97 -15.55
C GLU A 6 14.19 6.44 -14.44
N LEU A 7 15.29 7.12 -14.13
CA LEU A 7 16.18 6.74 -13.04
C LEU A 7 15.45 6.69 -11.69
N ARG A 8 14.63 7.72 -11.40
CA ARG A 8 13.83 7.76 -10.16
C ARG A 8 12.77 6.66 -10.10
N ARG A 9 12.12 6.35 -11.23
CA ARG A 9 11.19 5.21 -11.33
C ARG A 9 11.92 3.88 -11.11
N GLN A 10 13.11 3.71 -11.69
CA GLN A 10 13.91 2.50 -11.51
C GLN A 10 14.35 2.31 -10.06
N GLU A 11 14.78 3.37 -9.38
CA GLU A 11 15.16 3.33 -7.95
C GLU A 11 13.98 2.89 -7.06
N ILE A 12 12.79 3.48 -7.25
CA ILE A 12 11.58 3.09 -6.51
C ILE A 12 11.14 1.68 -6.89
N ASN A 13 11.18 1.31 -8.17
CA ASN A 13 10.80 -0.02 -8.62
C ASN A 13 11.72 -1.10 -8.02
N LYS A 14 13.03 -0.85 -7.91
CA LYS A 14 13.98 -1.79 -7.33
C LYS A 14 13.60 -2.22 -5.91
N VAL A 15 13.10 -1.28 -5.09
CA VAL A 15 12.66 -1.58 -3.71
C VAL A 15 11.20 -2.03 -3.63
N THR A 16 10.37 -1.67 -4.61
CA THR A 16 8.95 -2.06 -4.65
C THR A 16 8.76 -3.50 -5.12
N GLN A 17 9.62 -3.99 -6.03
CA GLN A 17 9.53 -5.34 -6.59
C GLN A 17 9.59 -6.45 -5.52
N PRO A 18 10.50 -6.44 -4.53
CA PRO A 18 10.48 -7.40 -3.43
C PRO A 18 9.17 -7.38 -2.64
N ILE A 19 8.64 -6.20 -2.31
CA ILE A 19 7.36 -6.07 -1.58
C ILE A 19 6.20 -6.66 -2.39
N PHE A 20 6.16 -6.37 -3.69
CA PHE A 20 5.16 -6.94 -4.59
C PHE A 20 5.29 -8.46 -4.72
N ALA A 21 6.51 -8.98 -4.85
CA ALA A 21 6.76 -10.42 -4.91
C ALA A 21 6.31 -11.14 -3.63
N ARG A 22 6.52 -10.53 -2.46
CA ARG A 22 6.00 -11.05 -1.17
C ARG A 22 4.48 -11.04 -1.13
N LEU A 23 3.84 -9.94 -1.57
CA LEU A 23 2.39 -9.86 -1.65
C LEU A 23 1.82 -10.98 -2.53
N GLU A 24 2.37 -11.17 -3.74
CA GLU A 24 1.93 -12.22 -4.66
C GLU A 24 2.20 -13.63 -4.12
N HIS A 25 3.30 -13.82 -3.40
CA HIS A 25 3.58 -15.07 -2.68
C HIS A 25 2.49 -15.38 -1.66
N TYR A 26 2.22 -14.47 -0.71
CA TYR A 26 1.23 -14.72 0.34
C TYR A 26 -0.20 -14.80 -0.18
N ARG A 27 -0.52 -14.09 -1.26
CA ARG A 27 -1.76 -14.27 -2.01
C ARG A 27 -1.92 -15.69 -2.53
N LYS A 28 -0.87 -16.31 -3.04
CA LYS A 28 -0.93 -17.72 -3.49
C LYS A 28 -0.98 -18.68 -2.31
N VAL A 29 -0.14 -18.45 -1.30
CA VAL A 29 -0.05 -19.29 -0.11
C VAL A 29 -1.37 -19.37 0.65
N MET A 30 -2.18 -18.31 0.72
CA MET A 30 -3.49 -18.43 1.38
C MET A 30 -4.39 -19.48 0.72
N PHE A 31 -4.44 -19.54 -0.62
CA PHE A 31 -5.21 -20.56 -1.35
C PHE A 31 -4.64 -21.96 -1.09
N GLU A 32 -3.31 -22.08 -1.15
CA GLU A 32 -2.62 -23.36 -0.95
C GLU A 32 -2.82 -23.90 0.46
N ILE A 33 -2.69 -23.06 1.49
CA ILE A 33 -2.92 -23.45 2.89
C ILE A 33 -4.37 -23.93 3.05
N ARG A 34 -5.36 -23.14 2.61
CA ARG A 34 -6.78 -23.55 2.73
C ARG A 34 -7.02 -24.91 2.06
N LYS A 35 -6.48 -25.12 0.86
CA LYS A 35 -6.57 -26.39 0.14
C LYS A 35 -5.94 -27.53 0.94
N LEU A 36 -4.72 -27.35 1.44
CA LEU A 36 -4.03 -28.34 2.27
C LEU A 36 -4.82 -28.68 3.55
N LEU A 37 -5.42 -27.68 4.20
CA LEU A 37 -6.27 -27.91 5.37
C LEU A 37 -7.50 -28.73 4.99
N LYS A 38 -8.15 -28.42 3.86
CA LYS A 38 -9.30 -29.21 3.39
C LYS A 38 -8.91 -30.66 3.09
N GLU A 39 -7.82 -30.87 2.35
CA GLU A 39 -7.32 -32.21 2.04
C GLU A 39 -6.92 -32.99 3.29
N TYR A 40 -6.40 -32.31 4.32
CA TYR A 40 -6.02 -32.93 5.58
C TYR A 40 -7.25 -33.32 6.43
N PHE A 41 -8.15 -32.38 6.71
CA PHE A 41 -9.23 -32.61 7.70
C PHE A 41 -10.44 -33.35 7.13
N PHE A 42 -10.69 -33.29 5.83
CA PHE A 42 -11.83 -33.95 5.18
C PHE A 42 -11.42 -35.25 4.45
N ASN A 43 -10.24 -35.79 4.75
CA ASN A 43 -9.79 -37.07 4.21
C ASN A 43 -10.61 -38.22 4.79
N GLU A 44 -11.32 -38.97 3.94
CA GLU A 44 -12.18 -40.10 4.35
C GLU A 44 -11.45 -41.15 5.20
N GLY A 45 -10.20 -41.48 4.83
CA GLY A 45 -9.40 -42.46 5.55
C GLY A 45 -8.98 -41.99 6.96
N ARG A 46 -8.98 -40.69 7.22
CA ARG A 46 -8.77 -40.13 8.56
C ARG A 46 -10.07 -40.00 9.32
N THR A 47 -11.14 -39.51 8.70
CA THR A 47 -12.42 -39.27 9.36
C THR A 47 -13.09 -40.57 9.82
N GLN A 48 -12.87 -41.67 9.10
CA GLN A 48 -13.29 -43.02 9.52
C GLN A 48 -12.60 -43.52 10.79
N LYS A 49 -11.39 -43.03 11.12
CA LYS A 49 -10.69 -43.45 12.35
C LYS A 49 -11.25 -42.78 13.60
N LEU A 50 -12.00 -41.68 13.43
CA LEU A 50 -12.56 -40.90 14.53
C LEU A 50 -13.82 -41.52 15.15
N THR A 51 -14.32 -42.65 14.63
CA THR A 51 -15.47 -43.37 15.20
C THR A 51 -15.02 -44.28 16.34
N GLU A 52 -14.63 -43.69 17.46
CA GLU A 52 -14.34 -44.41 18.70
C GLU A 52 -15.61 -44.56 19.56
N VAL A 53 -15.70 -45.64 20.34
CA VAL A 53 -16.81 -45.83 21.30
C VAL A 53 -16.52 -45.00 22.55
N ALA A 54 -17.31 -43.95 22.77
CA ALA A 54 -17.17 -43.06 23.93
C ALA A 54 -17.45 -43.80 25.25
N ARG A 55 -16.69 -43.46 26.30
CA ARG A 55 -16.94 -43.89 27.69
C ARG A 55 -18.04 -43.05 28.34
N ALA A 56 -18.54 -43.48 29.51
CA ALA A 56 -19.75 -42.94 30.15
C ALA A 56 -19.71 -41.42 30.44
N ASP A 57 -18.52 -40.84 30.56
CA ASP A 57 -18.24 -39.42 30.83
C ASP A 57 -17.77 -38.63 29.59
N GLU A 58 -17.51 -39.31 28.47
CA GLU A 58 -17.04 -38.71 27.21
C GLU A 58 -18.21 -38.35 26.29
N GLN A 59 -18.04 -37.31 25.47
CA GLN A 59 -19.01 -36.97 24.44
C GLN A 59 -18.80 -37.83 23.19
N VAL A 60 -19.89 -38.42 22.67
CA VAL A 60 -19.87 -39.14 21.39
C VAL A 60 -19.45 -38.19 20.28
N PHE A 61 -18.32 -38.49 19.64
CA PHE A 61 -17.85 -37.74 18.49
C PHE A 61 -18.28 -38.43 17.19
N SER A 62 -18.89 -37.65 16.30
CA SER A 62 -19.18 -38.09 14.94
C SER A 62 -18.72 -37.01 13.99
N PHE A 63 -17.85 -37.38 13.04
CA PHE A 63 -17.35 -36.44 12.05
C PHE A 63 -18.50 -35.78 11.27
N ASN A 64 -19.56 -36.53 10.95
CA ASN A 64 -20.73 -36.00 10.27
C ASN A 64 -21.45 -34.89 11.05
N MET A 65 -21.33 -34.85 12.38
CA MET A 65 -21.93 -33.80 13.20
C MET A 65 -21.11 -32.49 13.19
N VAL A 66 -19.80 -32.57 12.96
CA VAL A 66 -18.89 -31.42 12.98
C VAL A 66 -18.46 -30.98 11.59
N ARG A 67 -18.61 -31.82 10.56
CA ARG A 67 -18.14 -31.59 9.19
C ARG A 67 -18.63 -30.25 8.65
N ASP A 68 -19.94 -30.02 8.65
CA ASP A 68 -20.52 -28.81 8.07
C ASP A 68 -20.08 -27.54 8.83
N ALA A 69 -19.87 -27.65 10.16
CA ALA A 69 -19.33 -26.58 10.98
C ALA A 69 -17.83 -26.32 10.67
N MET A 70 -17.03 -27.36 10.47
CA MET A 70 -15.63 -27.24 10.05
C MET A 70 -15.51 -26.65 8.64
N GLU A 71 -16.41 -26.99 7.71
CA GLU A 71 -16.44 -26.41 6.37
C GLU A 71 -16.73 -24.91 6.41
N LYS A 72 -17.65 -24.48 7.29
CA LYS A 72 -17.91 -23.06 7.55
C LYS A 72 -16.70 -22.29 8.06
N CYS A 73 -15.74 -22.94 8.74
CA CYS A 73 -14.49 -22.27 9.11
C CYS A 73 -13.57 -22.05 7.90
N LEU A 74 -13.66 -22.85 6.84
CA LEU A 74 -12.77 -22.84 5.67
C LEU A 74 -13.50 -22.41 4.39
N VAL A 75 -14.25 -21.31 4.48
CA VAL A 75 -14.96 -20.68 3.34
C VAL A 75 -14.02 -20.38 2.18
N ASP A 76 -14.56 -20.33 0.96
CA ASP A 76 -13.82 -19.82 -0.19
C ASP A 76 -13.50 -18.32 -0.10
N GLU A 77 -12.57 -17.94 -0.95
CA GLU A 77 -11.95 -16.62 -0.94
C GLU A 77 -12.94 -15.55 -1.41
N GLN A 78 -13.85 -15.91 -2.31
CA GLN A 78 -14.92 -15.00 -2.72
C GLN A 78 -15.84 -14.71 -1.53
N THR A 79 -16.31 -15.74 -0.83
CA THR A 79 -17.14 -15.60 0.38
C THR A 79 -16.41 -14.82 1.47
N LEU A 80 -15.10 -15.06 1.64
CA LEU A 80 -14.27 -14.34 2.61
C LEU A 80 -14.16 -12.85 2.27
N VAL A 81 -13.95 -12.52 1.00
CA VAL A 81 -13.88 -11.13 0.50
C VAL A 81 -15.24 -10.44 0.64
N GLU A 82 -16.32 -11.08 0.21
CA GLU A 82 -17.69 -10.55 0.36
C GLU A 82 -18.03 -10.25 1.83
N THR A 83 -17.62 -11.15 2.73
CA THR A 83 -17.80 -10.94 4.18
C THR A 83 -16.96 -9.77 4.69
N ALA A 84 -15.72 -9.65 4.22
CA ALA A 84 -14.87 -8.50 4.56
C ALA A 84 -15.51 -7.19 4.06
N GLU A 85 -15.96 -7.13 2.81
CA GLU A 85 -16.64 -5.97 2.26
C GLU A 85 -17.92 -5.61 3.01
N ALA A 86 -18.72 -6.60 3.42
CA ALA A 86 -19.90 -6.37 4.24
C ALA A 86 -19.57 -5.77 5.62
N ILE A 87 -18.47 -6.21 6.24
CA ILE A 87 -17.99 -5.65 7.51
C ILE A 87 -17.47 -4.21 7.32
N MET A 88 -16.89 -3.88 6.16
CA MET A 88 -16.36 -2.53 5.85
C MET A 88 -17.42 -1.44 5.95
N TYR A 89 -18.67 -1.73 5.58
CA TYR A 89 -19.77 -0.77 5.69
C TYR A 89 -20.14 -0.44 7.15
N SER A 90 -19.65 -1.22 8.12
CA SER A 90 -19.96 -1.07 9.55
C SER A 90 -18.77 -0.65 10.42
N ALA A 91 -17.52 -0.78 9.94
CA ALA A 91 -16.30 -0.45 10.68
C ALA A 91 -15.18 0.04 9.75
N GLU A 92 -14.37 0.99 10.23
CA GLU A 92 -13.18 1.49 9.52
C GLU A 92 -12.15 0.36 9.32
N ASN A 93 -12.05 -0.13 8.08
CA ASN A 93 -11.16 -1.18 7.57
C ASN A 93 -11.57 -2.62 7.96
N ALA A 94 -12.41 -3.27 7.14
CA ALA A 94 -12.51 -4.72 7.26
C ALA A 94 -11.23 -5.38 6.77
N ARG A 95 -10.91 -6.45 7.49
CA ARG A 95 -9.73 -7.27 7.32
C ARG A 95 -10.21 -8.68 7.04
N LEU A 96 -9.64 -9.35 6.04
CA LEU A 96 -9.81 -10.78 5.78
C LEU A 96 -9.68 -11.62 7.07
N VAL A 97 -8.78 -11.25 7.99
CA VAL A 97 -8.64 -11.86 9.31
C VAL A 97 -9.91 -11.70 10.15
N THR A 98 -10.56 -10.54 10.12
CA THR A 98 -11.81 -10.30 10.86
C THR A 98 -12.98 -11.06 10.23
N ALA A 99 -13.04 -11.12 8.90
CA ALA A 99 -14.01 -11.95 8.19
C ALA A 99 -13.79 -13.44 8.47
N PHE A 100 -12.53 -13.88 8.57
CA PHE A 100 -12.21 -15.25 8.92
C PHE A 100 -12.58 -15.56 10.39
N ASP A 101 -12.23 -14.65 11.31
CA ASP A 101 -12.60 -14.75 12.72
C ASP A 101 -14.12 -14.87 12.89
N SER A 102 -14.92 -14.13 12.11
CA SER A 102 -16.39 -14.21 12.18
C SER A 102 -16.92 -15.57 11.70
N HIS A 103 -16.38 -16.13 10.62
CA HIS A 103 -16.74 -17.47 10.14
C HIS A 103 -16.37 -18.57 11.14
N VAL A 104 -15.16 -18.50 11.74
CA VAL A 104 -14.73 -19.47 12.75
C VAL A 104 -15.61 -19.43 13.99
N LEU A 105 -15.92 -18.23 14.50
CA LEU A 105 -16.73 -18.07 15.71
C LEU A 105 -18.22 -18.37 15.47
N ALA A 106 -18.73 -18.14 14.26
CA ALA A 106 -20.10 -18.47 13.88
C ALA A 106 -20.30 -19.92 13.43
N SER A 107 -19.23 -20.73 13.36
CA SER A 107 -19.29 -22.12 12.91
C SER A 107 -20.13 -23.03 13.81
N GLY A 108 -20.27 -22.68 15.09
CA GLY A 108 -20.90 -23.52 16.11
C GLY A 108 -19.97 -24.57 16.73
N LEU A 109 -18.69 -24.57 16.35
CA LEU A 109 -17.67 -25.38 17.03
C LEU A 109 -17.30 -24.76 18.39
N PRO A 110 -16.92 -25.56 19.40
CA PRO A 110 -16.48 -25.05 20.70
C PRO A 110 -15.04 -24.51 20.62
N LEU A 111 -14.87 -23.46 19.82
CA LEU A 111 -13.64 -22.72 19.59
C LEU A 111 -13.74 -21.36 20.27
N GLU A 112 -12.76 -21.05 21.11
CA GLU A 112 -12.60 -19.73 21.71
C GLU A 112 -11.40 -19.02 21.09
N PHE A 113 -11.56 -17.75 20.74
CA PHE A 113 -10.44 -16.93 20.27
C PHE A 113 -9.71 -16.28 21.45
N HIS A 114 -8.46 -16.69 21.68
CA HIS A 114 -7.62 -16.13 22.73
C HIS A 114 -6.88 -14.90 22.20
N LYS A 115 -7.45 -13.71 22.43
CA LYS A 115 -6.95 -12.43 21.87
C LYS A 115 -5.49 -12.11 22.21
N GLN A 116 -5.02 -12.53 23.40
CA GLN A 116 -3.66 -12.25 23.85
C GLN A 116 -2.61 -13.01 23.03
N ASP A 117 -2.91 -14.27 22.70
CA ASP A 117 -2.00 -15.14 21.95
C ASP A 117 -2.31 -15.15 20.45
N GLY A 118 -3.47 -14.64 20.04
CA GLY A 118 -3.89 -14.60 18.64
C GLY A 118 -4.28 -15.96 18.07
N ILE A 119 -4.60 -16.94 18.93
CA ILE A 119 -4.86 -18.35 18.57
C ILE A 119 -6.30 -18.77 18.89
N TYR A 120 -6.77 -19.82 18.22
CA TYR A 120 -8.01 -20.50 18.58
C TYR A 120 -7.72 -21.65 19.53
N LEU A 121 -8.53 -21.77 20.57
CA LEU A 121 -8.48 -22.85 21.55
C LEU A 121 -9.75 -23.67 21.45
N PHE A 122 -9.59 -24.99 21.34
CA PHE A 122 -10.71 -25.92 21.36
C PHE A 122 -11.07 -26.30 22.81
N LYS A 123 -12.22 -25.83 23.28
CA LYS A 123 -12.71 -26.01 24.66
C LYS A 123 -14.15 -26.55 24.66
N PRO A 124 -14.34 -27.87 24.48
CA PRO A 124 -15.66 -28.46 24.57
C PRO A 124 -16.17 -28.50 26.01
N GLU A 125 -17.49 -28.47 26.19
CA GLU A 125 -18.13 -28.58 27.51
C GLU A 125 -17.83 -29.92 28.21
N LYS A 126 -17.68 -30.98 27.41
CA LYS A 126 -17.25 -32.32 27.85
C LYS A 126 -16.11 -32.78 26.98
N SER A 127 -15.18 -33.54 27.56
CA SER A 127 -14.08 -34.14 26.81
C SER A 127 -14.62 -35.09 25.74
N TYR A 128 -14.11 -34.98 24.52
CA TYR A 128 -14.29 -36.02 23.50
C TYR A 128 -13.35 -37.19 23.78
N THR A 129 -13.50 -38.27 23.01
CA THR A 129 -12.51 -39.34 22.99
C THR A 129 -11.13 -38.78 22.61
N PRO A 130 -10.02 -39.41 23.05
CA PRO A 130 -8.67 -38.86 22.86
C PRO A 130 -8.32 -38.55 21.39
N GLU A 131 -8.72 -39.39 20.43
CA GLU A 131 -8.43 -39.14 19.01
C GLU A 131 -9.24 -37.97 18.46
N ALA A 132 -10.54 -37.88 18.80
CA ALA A 132 -11.40 -36.77 18.41
C ALA A 132 -10.94 -35.44 19.03
N GLN A 133 -10.54 -35.47 20.31
CA GLN A 133 -9.99 -34.32 21.01
C GLN A 133 -8.70 -33.82 20.35
N ALA A 134 -7.79 -34.73 20.00
CA ALA A 134 -6.55 -34.38 19.30
C ALA A 134 -6.83 -33.82 17.89
N PHE A 135 -7.75 -34.44 17.15
CA PHE A 135 -8.16 -33.99 15.82
C PHE A 135 -8.70 -32.56 15.82
N MET A 136 -9.60 -32.24 16.75
CA MET A 136 -10.19 -30.90 16.85
C MET A 136 -9.20 -29.85 17.36
N ARG A 137 -8.26 -30.22 18.26
CA ARG A 137 -7.17 -29.31 18.63
C ARG A 137 -6.22 -29.05 17.46
N GLN A 138 -5.87 -30.07 16.68
CA GLN A 138 -5.11 -29.90 15.43
C GLN A 138 -5.83 -28.98 14.45
N PHE A 139 -7.16 -29.08 14.36
CA PHE A 139 -7.96 -28.17 13.55
C PHE A 139 -7.85 -26.72 14.04
N ALA A 140 -8.02 -26.47 15.34
CA ALA A 140 -7.85 -25.13 15.92
C ALA A 140 -6.44 -24.56 15.66
N CYS A 141 -5.41 -25.39 15.82
CA CYS A 141 -4.02 -25.05 15.49
C CYS A 141 -3.86 -24.63 14.02
N ALA A 142 -4.42 -25.41 13.10
CA ALA A 142 -4.36 -25.14 11.67
C ALA A 142 -5.09 -23.85 11.27
N LEU A 143 -6.25 -23.57 11.89
CA LEU A 143 -6.96 -22.30 11.70
C LEU A 143 -6.10 -21.10 12.15
N GLY A 144 -5.36 -21.25 13.25
CA GLY A 144 -4.40 -20.23 13.70
C GLY A 144 -3.29 -19.96 12.69
N ALA A 145 -2.72 -21.00 12.08
CA ALA A 145 -1.71 -20.85 11.04
C ALA A 145 -2.27 -20.16 9.77
N TYR A 146 -3.50 -20.51 9.37
CA TYR A 146 -4.18 -19.87 8.25
C TYR A 146 -4.49 -18.39 8.53
N ARG A 147 -4.93 -18.07 9.75
CA ARG A 147 -5.15 -16.69 10.23
C ARG A 147 -3.88 -15.84 10.12
N VAL A 148 -2.72 -16.39 10.49
CA VAL A 148 -1.42 -15.73 10.35
C VAL A 148 -1.14 -15.41 8.87
N CYS A 149 -1.36 -16.37 7.96
CA CYS A 149 -1.19 -16.15 6.53
C CYS A 149 -2.04 -14.98 6.01
N LEU A 150 -3.32 -14.94 6.40
CA LEU A 150 -4.24 -13.88 6.00
C LEU A 150 -3.76 -12.51 6.50
N GLY A 151 -3.33 -12.43 7.77
CA GLY A 151 -2.81 -11.18 8.33
C GLY A 151 -1.52 -10.69 7.67
N ILE A 152 -0.61 -11.61 7.30
CA ILE A 152 0.59 -11.25 6.55
C ILE A 152 0.21 -10.68 5.18
N CYS A 153 -0.71 -11.34 4.47
CA CYS A 153 -1.19 -10.88 3.16
C CYS A 153 -1.81 -9.47 3.23
N GLU A 154 -2.63 -9.21 4.26
CA GLU A 154 -3.22 -7.88 4.50
C GLU A 154 -2.17 -6.79 4.72
N ILE A 155 -1.17 -7.07 5.56
CA ILE A 155 -0.14 -6.07 5.87
C ILE A 155 0.66 -5.75 4.59
N TYR A 156 1.06 -6.76 3.82
CA TYR A 156 1.74 -6.52 2.55
C TYR A 156 0.87 -5.75 1.55
N PHE A 157 -0.43 -6.03 1.51
CA PHE A 157 -1.35 -5.28 0.66
C PHE A 157 -1.44 -3.81 1.09
N ALA A 158 -1.55 -3.55 2.40
CA ALA A 158 -1.59 -2.20 2.96
C ALA A 158 -0.29 -1.41 2.69
N ILE A 159 0.86 -2.07 2.78
CA ILE A 159 2.17 -1.48 2.44
C ILE A 159 2.21 -1.13 0.94
N TYR A 160 1.84 -2.06 0.07
CA TYR A 160 1.93 -1.91 -1.37
C TYR A 160 0.94 -0.88 -1.94
N GLN A 161 -0.29 -0.83 -1.40
CA GLN A 161 -1.37 0.05 -1.85
C GLN A 161 -1.46 1.36 -1.06
N HIS A 162 -0.43 1.72 -0.30
CA HIS A 162 -0.47 2.90 0.54
C HIS A 162 -0.74 4.18 -0.29
N GLN A 163 -1.76 4.96 0.08
CA GLN A 163 -2.24 6.09 -0.73
C GLN A 163 -1.14 7.13 -0.98
N SER A 164 -0.32 7.44 0.02
CA SER A 164 0.73 8.45 -0.08
C SER A 164 1.83 8.16 -1.12
N ILE A 165 2.04 6.91 -1.51
CA ILE A 165 3.06 6.51 -2.50
C ILE A 165 2.49 6.38 -3.92
N GLN A 166 1.17 6.47 -4.09
CA GLN A 166 0.53 6.38 -5.39
C GLN A 166 0.80 7.64 -6.22
N THR A 167 1.29 7.45 -7.45
CA THR A 167 1.60 8.55 -8.39
C THR A 167 0.65 8.60 -9.59
N GLY A 168 -0.38 7.75 -9.64
CA GLY A 168 -1.31 7.64 -10.76
C GLY A 168 -1.99 8.95 -11.13
N GLN A 169 -2.42 9.74 -10.14
CA GLN A 169 -3.04 11.06 -10.39
C GLN A 169 -2.09 12.03 -11.10
N LEU A 170 -0.79 11.96 -10.83
CA LEU A 170 0.21 12.81 -11.49
C LEU A 170 0.48 12.38 -12.93
N GLN A 171 0.39 11.08 -13.20
CA GLN A 171 0.48 10.54 -14.56
C GLN A 171 -0.70 11.01 -15.42
N ASN A 172 -1.91 11.11 -14.84
CA ASN A 172 -3.10 11.60 -15.54
C ASN A 172 -2.91 13.03 -16.10
N TYR A 173 -2.08 13.88 -15.47
CA TYR A 173 -1.78 15.21 -16.01
C TYR A 173 -0.92 15.17 -17.26
N ILE A 174 -0.01 14.20 -17.37
CA ILE A 174 0.76 13.95 -18.60
C ILE A 174 -0.18 13.45 -19.69
N ASP A 175 -1.05 12.50 -19.36
CA ASP A 175 -1.98 11.89 -20.33
C ASP A 175 -3.01 12.92 -20.82
N SER A 176 -3.50 13.79 -19.93
CA SER A 176 -4.37 14.93 -20.27
C SER A 176 -3.67 15.93 -21.19
N ALA A 177 -2.39 16.21 -20.96
CA ALA A 177 -1.60 17.08 -21.83
C ALA A 177 -1.42 16.48 -23.24
N CYS A 178 -1.14 15.18 -23.32
CA CYS A 178 -1.04 14.45 -24.58
C CYS A 178 -2.38 14.44 -25.34
N HIS A 179 -3.49 14.21 -24.63
CA HIS A 179 -4.83 14.23 -25.20
C HIS A 179 -5.19 15.61 -25.77
N LEU A 180 -4.93 16.70 -25.03
CA LEU A 180 -5.16 18.06 -25.51
C LEU A 180 -4.33 18.40 -26.75
N LYS A 181 -3.10 17.87 -26.83
CA LYS A 181 -2.25 18.02 -28.02
C LYS A 181 -2.80 17.25 -29.22
N GLN A 182 -3.43 16.10 -29.02
CA GLN A 182 -4.08 15.34 -30.09
C GLN A 182 -5.34 16.05 -30.61
N GLN A 183 -6.18 16.56 -29.70
CA GLN A 183 -7.38 17.33 -30.05
C GLN A 183 -7.07 18.60 -30.86
N LEU A 184 -5.84 19.11 -30.78
CA LEU A 184 -5.39 20.22 -31.62
C LEU A 184 -5.44 19.89 -33.12
N ASN A 185 -5.34 18.62 -33.50
CA ASN A 185 -5.35 18.17 -34.90
C ASN A 185 -6.75 17.85 -35.43
N GLU A 186 -7.76 17.99 -34.58
CA GLU A 186 -9.17 17.76 -34.89
C GLU A 186 -9.90 19.11 -35.10
N GLU A 187 -11.08 19.11 -35.73
CA GLU A 187 -11.92 20.30 -35.84
C GLU A 187 -12.62 20.58 -34.50
N VAL A 188 -11.87 21.17 -33.55
CA VAL A 188 -12.33 21.44 -32.18
C VAL A 188 -12.29 22.94 -31.88
N ASP A 189 -13.19 23.40 -31.00
CA ASP A 189 -13.19 24.78 -30.47
C ASP A 189 -11.87 25.08 -29.71
N LEU A 190 -11.02 25.89 -30.35
CA LEU A 190 -9.73 26.31 -29.84
C LEU A 190 -9.84 27.19 -28.58
N ILE A 191 -10.94 27.94 -28.40
CA ILE A 191 -11.16 28.78 -27.21
C ILE A 191 -11.45 27.89 -26.00
N PHE A 192 -12.25 26.84 -26.18
CA PHE A 192 -12.51 25.85 -25.15
C PHE A 192 -11.23 25.09 -24.74
N LEU A 193 -10.43 24.65 -25.72
CA LEU A 193 -9.12 24.03 -25.48
C LEU A 193 -8.18 24.96 -24.71
N HIS A 194 -8.13 26.25 -25.07
CA HIS A 194 -7.32 27.24 -24.36
C HIS A 194 -7.70 27.38 -22.88
N LYS A 195 -9.00 27.38 -22.57
CA LYS A 195 -9.51 27.42 -21.18
C LYS A 195 -9.08 26.18 -20.39
N GLN A 196 -9.22 24.99 -20.97
CA GLN A 196 -8.82 23.73 -20.31
C GLN A 196 -7.31 23.71 -20.00
N VAL A 197 -6.47 24.09 -20.96
CA VAL A 197 -5.02 24.21 -20.79
C VAL A 197 -4.67 25.20 -19.66
N LYS A 198 -5.39 26.32 -19.55
CA LYS A 198 -5.19 27.31 -18.47
C LYS A 198 -5.56 26.74 -17.10
N THR A 199 -6.62 25.95 -17.00
CA THR A 199 -7.04 25.26 -15.76
C THR A 199 -5.99 24.25 -15.33
N ILE A 200 -5.61 23.33 -16.21
CA ILE A 200 -4.59 22.30 -15.91
C ILE A 200 -3.25 22.94 -15.54
N LYS A 201 -2.84 23.99 -16.25
CA LYS A 201 -1.61 24.73 -15.91
C LYS A 201 -1.65 25.29 -14.49
N LYS A 202 -2.78 25.87 -14.06
CA LYS A 202 -2.95 26.39 -12.69
C LYS A 202 -2.87 25.27 -11.66
N GLU A 203 -3.51 24.13 -11.93
CA GLU A 203 -3.45 22.96 -11.05
C GLU A 203 -2.03 22.42 -10.89
N ILE A 204 -1.31 22.18 -12.00
CA ILE A 204 0.09 21.74 -11.98
C ILE A 204 0.96 22.72 -11.18
N THR A 205 0.78 24.03 -11.38
CA THR A 205 1.54 25.05 -10.64
C THR A 205 1.21 25.03 -9.14
N SER A 206 -0.04 24.73 -8.78
CA SER A 206 -0.44 24.60 -7.37
C SER A 206 0.15 23.36 -6.69
N LEU A 207 0.33 22.27 -7.44
CA LEU A 207 0.90 21.01 -6.94
C LEU A 207 2.43 21.05 -6.80
N LEU A 208 3.11 21.95 -7.52
CA LEU A 208 4.56 22.17 -7.39
C LEU A 208 4.98 22.92 -6.11
N ARG A 209 4.03 23.22 -5.22
CA ARG A 209 4.33 23.80 -3.90
C ARG A 209 4.94 22.76 -2.97
N VAL A 210 5.83 23.19 -2.08
CA VAL A 210 6.59 22.31 -1.18
C VAL A 210 5.65 21.43 -0.35
N GLU A 211 4.58 22.01 0.18
CA GLU A 211 3.59 21.32 1.01
C GLU A 211 2.87 20.21 0.25
N LYS A 212 2.61 20.42 -1.05
CA LYS A 212 1.91 19.47 -1.91
C LYS A 212 2.80 18.34 -2.43
N VAL A 213 4.06 18.63 -2.71
CA VAL A 213 5.04 17.61 -3.08
C VAL A 213 5.28 16.63 -1.91
N HIS A 214 5.34 17.15 -0.67
CA HIS A 214 5.56 16.35 0.54
C HIS A 214 4.27 15.87 1.22
N GLU A 215 3.12 16.12 0.60
CA GLU A 215 1.82 15.68 1.14
C GLU A 215 1.80 14.15 1.32
N GLY A 216 1.41 13.73 2.53
CA GLY A 216 1.27 12.31 2.90
C GLY A 216 2.56 11.59 3.33
N LEU A 217 3.75 12.22 3.27
CA LEU A 217 5.01 11.55 3.63
C LEU A 217 5.12 11.22 5.12
N ASN A 218 4.78 12.17 6.01
CA ASN A 218 4.81 11.93 7.46
C ASN A 218 3.83 10.82 7.86
N GLN A 219 2.66 10.78 7.21
CA GLN A 219 1.68 9.72 7.42
C GLN A 219 2.22 8.38 6.94
N PHE A 220 2.86 8.35 5.76
CA PHE A 220 3.50 7.15 5.24
C PHE A 220 4.60 6.62 6.15
N GLU A 221 5.47 7.51 6.68
CA GLU A 221 6.52 7.14 7.63
C GLU A 221 5.94 6.53 8.92
N TYR A 222 4.88 7.14 9.46
CA TYR A 222 4.20 6.61 10.64
C TYR A 222 3.53 5.24 10.37
N ASP A 223 2.80 5.14 9.26
CA ASP A 223 2.04 3.94 8.91
C ASP A 223 2.96 2.78 8.54
N ILE A 224 4.06 3.02 7.81
CA ILE A 224 4.99 1.97 7.44
C ILE A 224 5.71 1.41 8.67
N ASP A 225 6.08 2.25 9.63
CA ASP A 225 6.66 1.83 10.90
C ASP A 225 5.70 0.94 11.70
N LEU A 226 4.42 1.34 11.76
CA LEU A 226 3.37 0.59 12.44
C LEU A 226 3.11 -0.77 11.76
N LEU A 227 3.00 -0.77 10.43
CA LEU A 227 2.79 -1.98 9.63
C LEU A 227 3.97 -2.94 9.73
N THR A 228 5.21 -2.42 9.71
CA THR A 228 6.43 -3.22 9.86
C THR A 228 6.48 -3.90 11.23
N LYS A 229 6.20 -3.16 12.31
CA LYS A 229 6.13 -3.72 13.67
C LYS A 229 5.09 -4.84 13.76
N ARG A 230 3.87 -4.59 13.25
CA ARG A 230 2.79 -5.58 13.22
C ARG A 230 3.16 -6.82 12.42
N LEU A 231 3.85 -6.67 11.28
CA LEU A 231 4.28 -7.81 10.48
C LEU A 231 5.31 -8.66 11.21
N VAL A 232 6.29 -8.03 11.85
CA VAL A 232 7.31 -8.73 12.66
C VAL A 232 6.65 -9.48 13.80
N GLU A 233 5.78 -8.83 14.57
CA GLU A 233 5.02 -9.46 15.67
C GLU A 233 4.19 -10.65 15.17
N LEU A 234 3.56 -10.52 14.00
CA LEU A 234 2.75 -11.58 13.40
C LEU A 234 3.59 -12.77 12.92
N LEU A 235 4.76 -12.51 12.31
CA LEU A 235 5.70 -13.55 11.90
C LEU A 235 6.29 -14.29 13.09
N GLU A 236 6.65 -13.58 14.17
CA GLU A 236 7.21 -14.17 15.38
C GLU A 236 6.17 -14.99 16.16
N SER A 237 4.96 -14.43 16.36
CA SER A 237 3.86 -15.15 17.00
C SER A 237 3.42 -16.37 16.19
N GLY A 238 3.33 -16.24 14.86
CA GLY A 238 3.06 -17.37 13.96
C GLY A 238 4.13 -18.45 14.04
N ALA A 239 5.40 -18.06 14.23
CA ALA A 239 6.49 -19.01 14.34
C ALA A 239 6.37 -19.79 15.65
N VAL A 240 6.20 -19.08 16.76
CA VAL A 240 5.97 -19.70 18.08
C VAL A 240 4.76 -20.62 18.05
N HIS A 241 3.66 -20.20 17.42
CA HIS A 241 2.45 -21.01 17.25
C HIS A 241 2.74 -22.33 16.55
N LEU A 242 3.35 -22.31 15.37
CA LEU A 242 3.69 -23.53 14.61
C LEU A 242 4.64 -24.44 15.38
N GLN A 243 5.63 -23.87 16.06
CA GLN A 243 6.60 -24.64 16.87
C GLN A 243 5.92 -25.33 18.06
N ASN A 244 4.98 -24.65 18.72
CA ASN A 244 4.19 -25.22 19.81
C ASN A 244 3.26 -26.32 19.31
N CYS A 245 2.60 -26.11 18.17
CA CYS A 245 1.75 -27.10 17.51
C CYS A 245 2.53 -28.37 17.11
N TYR A 246 3.81 -28.23 16.73
CA TYR A 246 4.67 -29.35 16.40
C TYR A 246 5.04 -30.18 17.65
N LYS A 247 5.17 -29.52 18.81
CA LYS A 247 5.49 -30.19 20.09
C LYS A 247 4.28 -30.84 20.77
N GLU A 248 3.10 -30.22 20.67
CA GLU A 248 1.90 -30.64 21.40
C GLU A 248 1.39 -32.03 20.97
N PHE A 249 1.61 -32.42 19.70
CA PHE A 249 1.13 -33.68 19.15
C PHE A 249 2.29 -34.62 18.77
N PRO A 250 3.00 -35.22 19.76
CA PRO A 250 4.19 -36.02 19.50
C PRO A 250 3.89 -37.29 18.69
N ASN A 251 4.90 -37.77 17.95
CA ASN A 251 4.81 -39.02 17.21
C ASN A 251 4.72 -40.22 18.19
N ASN A 252 3.74 -41.12 18.00
CA ASN A 252 3.69 -42.39 18.74
C ASN A 252 4.84 -43.32 18.28
N PRO A 253 5.47 -44.11 19.18
CA PRO A 253 6.88 -44.49 19.11
C PRO A 253 7.27 -45.67 18.19
N ILE A 254 6.35 -46.28 17.43
CA ILE A 254 6.63 -47.58 16.79
C ILE A 254 7.25 -47.49 15.38
N LEU A 255 7.02 -46.41 14.60
CA LEU A 255 7.52 -46.29 13.20
C LEU A 255 8.02 -44.88 12.80
N TRP A 256 8.21 -43.98 13.78
CA TRP A 256 8.47 -42.55 13.55
C TRP A 256 9.85 -42.19 12.99
N MET A 257 10.82 -43.12 13.02
CA MET A 257 12.16 -42.90 12.44
C MET A 257 12.21 -42.97 10.92
N LEU A 258 11.15 -43.48 10.26
CA LEU A 258 11.16 -43.74 8.82
C LEU A 258 10.29 -42.76 8.01
N HIS A 259 9.21 -42.23 8.59
CA HIS A 259 8.32 -41.28 7.90
C HIS A 259 7.72 -40.25 8.86
N ASP A 260 7.61 -39.01 8.41
CA ASP A 260 6.81 -38.00 9.11
C ASP A 260 5.36 -38.46 9.20
N ARG A 261 4.75 -38.34 10.39
CA ARG A 261 3.29 -38.42 10.47
C ARG A 261 2.70 -37.27 9.67
N SER A 262 1.58 -37.56 9.02
CA SER A 262 0.81 -36.59 8.23
C SER A 262 0.60 -35.22 8.90
N TRP A 263 0.43 -35.13 10.23
CA TRP A 263 0.36 -33.84 10.96
C TRP A 263 1.67 -33.05 10.89
N HIS A 264 2.80 -33.67 11.20
CA HIS A 264 4.11 -33.03 11.15
C HIS A 264 4.49 -32.65 9.72
N ALA A 265 4.11 -33.49 8.74
CA ALA A 265 4.27 -33.16 7.32
C ALA A 265 3.47 -31.90 6.95
N LEU A 266 2.20 -31.82 7.37
CA LEU A 266 1.38 -30.61 7.18
C LEU A 266 2.05 -29.38 7.81
N LEU A 267 2.46 -29.46 9.08
CA LEU A 267 3.11 -28.33 9.77
C LEU A 267 4.40 -27.88 9.07
N LYS A 268 5.23 -28.82 8.59
CA LYS A 268 6.43 -28.49 7.80
C LYS A 268 6.08 -27.78 6.50
N THR A 269 5.07 -28.27 5.78
CA THR A 269 4.58 -27.60 4.57
C THR A 269 4.07 -26.20 4.88
N LEU A 270 3.28 -26.02 5.95
CA LEU A 270 2.81 -24.69 6.37
C LEU A 270 3.98 -23.77 6.73
N SER A 271 4.99 -24.26 7.44
CA SER A 271 6.21 -23.50 7.76
C SER A 271 7.02 -23.15 6.51
N GLY A 272 7.15 -24.07 5.56
CA GLY A 272 7.83 -23.83 4.28
C GLY A 272 7.15 -22.73 3.48
N LEU A 273 5.83 -22.78 3.38
CA LEU A 273 5.03 -21.78 2.68
C LEU A 273 5.08 -20.40 3.37
N LEU A 274 4.96 -20.34 4.70
CA LEU A 274 4.94 -19.08 5.45
C LEU A 274 6.32 -18.43 5.61
N TYR A 275 7.38 -19.23 5.69
CA TYR A 275 8.73 -18.74 6.00
C TYR A 275 9.76 -19.04 4.91
N ALA A 276 9.30 -19.29 3.67
CA ALA A 276 10.15 -19.54 2.50
C ALA A 276 11.24 -20.61 2.75
N GLU A 277 10.83 -21.75 3.30
CA GLU A 277 11.71 -22.88 3.68
C GLU A 277 12.80 -22.53 4.72
N GLN A 278 12.68 -21.40 5.42
CA GLN A 278 13.62 -21.00 6.47
C GLN A 278 13.27 -21.61 7.82
N TYR A 279 13.24 -22.94 7.89
CA TYR A 279 13.06 -23.68 9.13
C TYR A 279 14.01 -24.88 9.21
N THR A 280 14.22 -25.36 10.43
CA THR A 280 14.89 -26.62 10.73
C THR A 280 13.93 -27.48 11.55
N TYR A 281 14.10 -28.79 11.48
CA TYR A 281 13.28 -29.70 12.27
C TYR A 281 14.08 -30.91 12.73
N SER A 282 13.65 -31.51 13.83
CA SER A 282 14.08 -32.84 14.24
C SER A 282 12.85 -33.69 14.55
N THR A 283 12.66 -34.73 13.75
CA THR A 283 11.62 -35.73 14.01
C THR A 283 11.93 -36.53 15.28
N LEU A 284 13.22 -36.68 15.65
CA LEU A 284 13.69 -37.33 16.88
C LEU A 284 13.38 -36.50 18.13
N TYR A 285 13.64 -35.20 18.09
CA TYR A 285 13.44 -34.34 19.25
C TYR A 285 12.06 -33.68 19.28
N GLY A 286 11.20 -33.95 18.28
CA GLY A 286 9.89 -33.30 18.17
C GLY A 286 10.02 -31.79 18.06
N THR A 287 11.08 -31.30 17.42
CA THR A 287 11.35 -29.87 17.28
C THR A 287 11.12 -29.39 15.86
N LEU A 288 10.51 -28.22 15.76
CA LEU A 288 10.47 -27.36 14.60
C LEU A 288 11.02 -26.03 15.08
N GLU A 289 11.90 -25.41 14.31
CA GLU A 289 12.47 -24.11 14.61
C GLU A 289 12.48 -23.27 13.33
N ILE A 290 11.87 -22.11 13.41
CA ILE A 290 11.81 -21.15 12.31
C ILE A 290 12.94 -20.14 12.52
N LYS A 291 13.76 -19.96 11.49
CA LYS A 291 14.95 -19.12 11.53
C LYS A 291 14.58 -17.65 11.70
N LYS A 292 15.07 -17.03 12.77
CA LYS A 292 14.81 -15.60 13.07
C LYS A 292 15.41 -14.66 12.03
N GLU A 293 16.41 -15.14 11.29
CA GLU A 293 17.04 -14.43 10.19
C GLU A 293 16.04 -14.06 9.09
N PHE A 294 15.00 -14.87 8.88
CA PHE A 294 13.95 -14.56 7.91
C PHE A 294 13.16 -13.30 8.30
N THR A 295 12.72 -13.20 9.56
CA THR A 295 12.01 -12.02 10.06
C THR A 295 12.90 -10.76 9.98
N CYS A 296 14.19 -10.90 10.29
CA CYS A 296 15.16 -9.80 10.16
C CYS A 296 15.31 -9.34 8.70
N LEU A 297 15.38 -10.29 7.76
CA LEU A 297 15.42 -10.02 6.32
C LEU A 297 14.17 -9.28 5.85
N ILE A 298 12.97 -9.75 6.24
CA ILE A 298 11.71 -9.08 5.88
C ILE A 298 11.67 -7.64 6.42
N LYS A 299 12.06 -7.43 7.68
CA LYS A 299 12.15 -6.10 8.27
C LYS A 299 13.10 -5.19 7.46
N THR A 300 14.27 -5.72 7.10
CA THR A 300 15.26 -4.96 6.31
C THR A 300 14.75 -4.61 4.91
N GLU A 301 14.01 -5.51 4.25
CA GLU A 301 13.37 -5.26 2.96
C GLU A 301 12.38 -4.08 3.06
N ILE A 302 11.55 -4.03 4.12
CA ILE A 302 10.56 -2.97 4.31
C ILE A 302 11.22 -1.65 4.74
N ASP A 303 12.21 -1.69 5.63
CA ASP A 303 12.96 -0.50 6.05
C ASP A 303 13.63 0.17 4.83
N GLN A 304 14.23 -0.62 3.93
CA GLN A 304 14.80 -0.12 2.68
C GLN A 304 13.73 0.48 1.75
N PHE A 305 12.58 -0.20 1.62
CA PHE A 305 11.45 0.32 0.86
C PHE A 305 10.96 1.68 1.39
N ALA A 306 10.83 1.83 2.71
CA ALA A 306 10.42 3.07 3.35
C ALA A 306 11.41 4.21 3.07
N VAL A 307 12.70 3.97 3.35
CA VAL A 307 13.77 4.97 3.18
C VAL A 307 13.86 5.46 1.73
N VAL A 308 13.84 4.54 0.76
CA VAL A 308 13.92 4.93 -0.65
C VAL A 308 12.67 5.67 -1.10
N ASN A 309 11.46 5.25 -0.69
CA ASN A 309 10.24 5.97 -1.05
C ASN A 309 10.20 7.38 -0.44
N LEU A 310 10.55 7.54 0.84
CA LEU A 310 10.60 8.85 1.49
C LEU A 310 11.58 9.81 0.79
N ALA A 311 12.72 9.31 0.33
CA ALA A 311 13.72 10.12 -0.37
C ALA A 311 13.37 10.41 -1.84
N GLN A 312 12.89 9.39 -2.58
CA GLN A 312 12.75 9.46 -4.03
C GLN A 312 11.37 9.92 -4.50
N LEU A 313 10.32 9.66 -3.73
CA LEU A 313 8.95 9.99 -4.13
C LEU A 313 8.76 11.51 -4.34
N PRO A 314 9.24 12.41 -3.47
CA PRO A 314 9.11 13.86 -3.71
C PRO A 314 9.78 14.29 -5.01
N LEU A 315 10.96 13.73 -5.29
CA LEU A 315 11.73 14.01 -6.51
C LEU A 315 10.99 13.48 -7.74
N LEU A 316 10.41 12.29 -7.67
CA LEU A 316 9.59 11.73 -8.75
C LEU A 316 8.35 12.60 -9.00
N LYS A 317 7.63 13.02 -7.96
CA LYS A 317 6.47 13.91 -8.08
C LYS A 317 6.85 15.22 -8.79
N ILE A 318 7.98 15.82 -8.41
CA ILE A 318 8.51 17.03 -9.05
C ILE A 318 8.80 16.80 -10.54
N GLU A 319 9.51 15.72 -10.89
CA GLU A 319 9.86 15.46 -12.29
C GLU A 319 8.63 15.12 -13.16
N LEU A 320 7.63 14.43 -12.61
CA LEU A 320 6.35 14.20 -13.28
C LEU A 320 5.62 15.52 -13.55
N LEU A 321 5.50 16.38 -12.53
CA LEU A 321 4.85 17.68 -12.66
C LEU A 321 5.61 18.60 -13.62
N LYS A 322 6.96 18.58 -13.63
CA LYS A 322 7.77 19.31 -14.61
C LYS A 322 7.51 18.83 -16.04
N LYS A 323 7.42 17.52 -16.26
CA LYS A 323 7.10 16.94 -17.57
C LYS A 323 5.70 17.38 -18.02
N ALA A 324 4.70 17.27 -17.15
CA ALA A 324 3.34 17.74 -17.43
C ALA A 324 3.30 19.26 -17.71
N ALA A 325 3.98 20.08 -16.90
CA ALA A 325 4.04 21.53 -17.07
C ALA A 325 4.64 21.95 -18.43
N LYS A 326 5.70 21.24 -18.85
CA LYS A 326 6.35 21.46 -20.15
C LYS A 326 5.37 21.16 -21.29
N LEU A 327 4.76 19.98 -21.30
CA LEU A 327 3.81 19.55 -22.33
C LEU A 327 2.59 20.48 -22.42
N ILE A 328 2.03 20.88 -21.27
CA ILE A 328 0.90 21.82 -21.22
C ILE A 328 1.28 23.21 -21.72
N THR A 329 2.51 23.66 -21.45
CA THR A 329 2.98 24.96 -21.94
C THR A 329 3.23 24.95 -23.45
N GLU A 330 3.82 23.89 -23.98
CA GLU A 330 3.96 23.67 -25.43
C GLU A 330 2.58 23.65 -26.10
N THR A 331 1.65 22.85 -25.59
CA THR A 331 0.27 22.78 -26.11
C THR A 331 -0.43 24.15 -26.07
N LYS A 332 -0.19 24.95 -25.01
CA LYS A 332 -0.73 26.33 -24.94
C LYS A 332 -0.20 27.20 -26.09
N ILE A 333 1.09 27.11 -26.39
CA ILE A 333 1.73 27.89 -27.46
C ILE A 333 1.15 27.46 -28.81
N ASP A 334 1.01 26.15 -29.04
CA ASP A 334 0.43 25.61 -30.27
C ASP A 334 -1.02 26.07 -30.49
N ILE A 335 -1.85 26.09 -29.43
CA ILE A 335 -3.22 26.62 -29.51
C ILE A 335 -3.21 28.12 -29.85
N LEU A 336 -2.35 28.90 -29.20
CA LEU A 336 -2.24 30.34 -29.45
C LEU A 336 -1.78 30.63 -30.89
N ALA A 337 -0.84 29.84 -31.42
CA ALA A 337 -0.41 29.94 -32.80
C ALA A 337 -1.57 29.69 -33.78
N LYS A 338 -2.35 28.61 -33.57
CA LYS A 338 -3.53 28.33 -34.41
C LYS A 338 -4.62 29.38 -34.31
N LEU A 339 -4.87 29.93 -33.11
CA LEU A 339 -5.83 31.04 -32.94
C LEU A 339 -5.36 32.29 -33.68
N ALA A 340 -4.06 32.59 -33.66
CA ALA A 340 -3.48 33.71 -34.39
C ALA A 340 -3.55 33.49 -35.92
N GLU A 341 -3.30 32.27 -36.41
CA GLU A 341 -3.50 31.90 -37.82
C GLU A 341 -4.95 32.11 -38.28
N GLN A 342 -5.92 31.86 -37.39
CA GLN A 342 -7.35 32.06 -37.64
C GLN A 342 -7.83 33.51 -37.40
N GLY A 343 -6.95 34.41 -36.96
CA GLY A 343 -7.30 35.80 -36.67
C GLY A 343 -8.24 35.99 -35.47
N VAL A 344 -8.29 35.03 -34.55
CA VAL A 344 -9.18 35.08 -33.37
C VAL A 344 -8.46 35.74 -32.20
N GLU A 345 -8.96 36.91 -31.75
CA GLU A 345 -8.47 37.57 -30.55
C GLU A 345 -9.07 36.95 -29.27
N LEU A 346 -8.19 36.51 -28.37
CA LEU A 346 -8.59 36.11 -27.02
C LEU A 346 -8.70 37.34 -26.13
N ILE A 347 -9.93 37.83 -25.93
CA ILE A 347 -10.22 38.88 -24.97
C ILE A 347 -10.17 38.28 -23.56
N GLU A 348 -9.02 38.36 -22.89
CA GLU A 348 -8.93 38.06 -21.46
C GLU A 348 -9.46 39.26 -20.64
N ALA A 349 -10.41 39.00 -19.74
CA ALA A 349 -10.84 40.03 -18.79
C ALA A 349 -9.64 40.53 -17.96
N PRO A 350 -9.49 41.86 -17.77
CA PRO A 350 -8.37 42.42 -17.02
C PRO A 350 -8.31 41.82 -15.60
N LYS A 351 -7.11 41.40 -15.17
CA LYS A 351 -6.88 40.79 -13.84
C LYS A 351 -7.27 41.71 -12.68
N THR A 352 -7.33 43.01 -12.94
CA THR A 352 -7.96 44.03 -12.11
C THR A 352 -9.29 44.42 -12.74
N GLY A 353 -10.39 43.93 -12.18
CA GLY A 353 -11.71 44.42 -12.55
C GLY A 353 -11.88 45.86 -12.08
N MET A 354 -12.82 46.61 -12.67
CA MET A 354 -13.21 47.95 -12.21
C MET A 354 -13.62 48.02 -10.71
N PHE A 355 -13.72 46.88 -10.02
CA PHE A 355 -14.04 46.75 -8.60
C PHE A 355 -12.92 46.12 -7.75
N SER A 356 -11.71 45.95 -8.30
CA SER A 356 -10.55 45.60 -7.47
C SER A 356 -10.27 46.76 -6.50
N PRO A 357 -10.10 46.50 -5.19
CA PRO A 357 -9.75 47.57 -4.25
C PRO A 357 -8.44 48.21 -4.76
N PRO A 358 -8.38 49.54 -4.87
CA PRO A 358 -7.23 50.17 -5.47
C PRO A 358 -5.99 49.77 -4.68
N LEU A 359 -4.92 49.40 -5.41
CA LEU A 359 -3.56 49.21 -4.88
C LEU A 359 -3.05 50.48 -4.15
N SER A 360 -3.83 51.56 -4.09
CA SER A 360 -3.53 52.85 -3.48
C SER A 360 -3.36 52.85 -1.96
N ASN A 361 -3.69 51.76 -1.25
CA ASN A 361 -3.60 51.75 0.22
C ASN A 361 -2.38 51.01 0.77
N SER A 362 -1.47 50.55 -0.10
CA SER A 362 -0.19 49.96 0.30
C SER A 362 0.97 50.82 -0.22
N ILE A 363 1.99 51.03 0.62
CA ILE A 363 3.21 51.79 0.27
C ILE A 363 3.85 51.23 -1.01
N TYR A 364 3.80 49.91 -1.20
CA TYR A 364 4.30 49.25 -2.41
C TYR A 364 3.47 49.58 -3.65
N GLY A 365 2.15 49.78 -3.51
CA GLY A 365 1.28 50.18 -4.63
C GLY A 365 1.52 51.63 -5.07
N LEU A 366 1.82 52.53 -4.14
CA LEU A 366 2.25 53.90 -4.46
C LEU A 366 3.61 53.93 -5.18
N MET A 367 4.56 53.11 -4.74
CA MET A 367 5.89 53.03 -5.34
C MET A 367 5.86 52.48 -6.78
N LEU A 368 5.00 51.49 -7.04
CA LEU A 368 4.81 50.90 -8.36
C LEU A 368 4.11 51.88 -9.32
N ALA A 369 3.11 52.62 -8.83
CA ALA A 369 2.45 53.67 -9.59
C ALA A 369 3.39 54.84 -9.93
N TYR A 370 4.28 55.22 -9.00
CA TYR A 370 5.30 56.24 -9.23
C TYR A 370 6.30 55.82 -10.33
N HIS A 371 6.81 54.59 -10.28
CA HIS A 371 7.69 54.05 -11.32
C HIS A 371 7.01 53.92 -12.69
N GLN A 372 5.75 53.48 -12.73
CA GLN A 372 4.99 53.44 -13.99
C GLN A 372 4.78 54.83 -14.57
N ARG A 373 4.53 55.85 -13.72
CA ARG A 373 4.38 57.24 -14.17
C ARG A 373 5.67 57.81 -14.75
N GLN A 374 6.83 57.46 -14.19
CA GLN A 374 8.14 57.83 -14.72
C GLN A 374 8.43 57.17 -16.07
N LEU A 375 8.01 55.91 -16.26
CA LEU A 375 8.20 55.18 -17.53
C LEU A 375 7.27 55.68 -18.65
N THR A 376 6.05 56.11 -18.33
CA THR A 376 5.10 56.65 -19.32
C THR A 376 5.26 58.14 -19.59
N GLY A 377 5.98 58.87 -18.72
CA GLY A 377 6.18 60.32 -18.84
C GLY A 377 7.38 60.75 -19.70
N LEU A 378 8.13 59.81 -20.28
CA LEU A 378 9.34 60.10 -21.07
C LEU A 378 9.20 59.86 -22.58
N ASN A 379 8.00 59.53 -23.07
CA ASN A 379 7.75 59.37 -24.50
C ASN A 379 6.73 60.41 -25.02
N ALA A 380 7.10 61.69 -24.96
CA ALA A 380 6.54 62.71 -25.83
C ALA A 380 7.54 63.89 -25.94
N THR A 381 8.25 63.90 -27.07
CA THR A 381 8.90 65.05 -27.75
C THR A 381 9.99 65.84 -27.01
N GLU A 382 11.25 65.69 -27.42
CA GLU A 382 11.95 66.66 -28.31
C GLU A 382 13.38 66.17 -28.60
N ASP A 383 13.75 66.18 -29.88
CA ASP A 383 15.11 66.07 -30.38
C ASP A 383 15.93 67.32 -29.99
N GLU A 384 17.24 67.13 -29.71
CA GLU A 384 18.41 67.99 -30.04
C GLU A 384 19.44 68.14 -28.91
N PHE A 385 20.66 67.66 -29.19
CA PHE A 385 22.00 67.97 -28.62
C PHE A 385 22.18 67.80 -27.08
N GLU A 386 23.28 67.33 -26.50
CA GLU A 386 24.71 67.45 -26.81
C GLU A 386 25.47 66.43 -25.93
N ASN A 387 26.71 66.08 -26.30
CA ASN A 387 27.62 65.24 -25.51
C ASN A 387 27.80 65.76 -24.07
N ASP A 388 27.96 64.86 -23.10
CA ASP A 388 29.14 64.88 -22.22
C ASP A 388 29.31 63.57 -21.43
N ASP A 389 30.52 63.06 -21.51
CA ASP A 389 31.09 62.01 -20.66
C ASP A 389 31.08 62.46 -19.19
N GLU A 390 30.61 61.64 -18.25
CA GLU A 390 31.24 61.54 -16.92
C GLU A 390 30.81 60.27 -16.14
N PHE A 391 31.84 59.53 -15.73
CA PHE A 391 31.96 58.69 -14.52
C PHE A 391 31.29 57.31 -14.42
N ASN A 392 32.04 56.35 -14.98
CA ASN A 392 32.43 55.11 -14.30
C ASN A 392 33.14 55.42 -12.94
N GLN A 393 32.55 55.00 -11.81
CA GLN A 393 33.12 54.72 -10.46
C GLN A 393 31.91 54.70 -9.50
N ASP A 394 31.64 53.76 -8.60
CA ASP A 394 32.47 52.78 -7.93
C ASP A 394 31.58 51.62 -7.45
N PHE A 395 31.95 50.40 -7.84
CA PHE A 395 31.73 49.19 -7.05
C PHE A 395 32.68 49.27 -5.85
N LYS A 396 32.20 49.68 -4.67
CA LYS A 396 32.70 49.31 -3.32
C LYS A 396 32.25 50.33 -2.29
N SER A 397 31.14 50.06 -1.61
CA SER A 397 31.00 50.28 -0.17
C SER A 397 29.54 50.07 0.24
N LEU A 398 29.21 48.85 0.65
CA LEU A 398 28.17 48.58 1.66
C LEU A 398 28.23 47.08 2.04
N ASN A 399 29.46 46.59 2.25
CA ASN A 399 29.73 45.56 3.23
C ASN A 399 30.26 46.33 4.43
N ASN A 400 29.35 46.72 5.32
CA ASN A 400 29.52 47.11 6.70
C ASN A 400 28.23 47.85 7.08
N TYR A 401 27.31 47.15 7.75
CA TYR A 401 26.64 47.57 8.98
C TYR A 401 25.52 46.56 9.29
N LEU A 402 25.85 45.69 10.26
CA LEU A 402 25.00 44.86 11.13
C LEU A 402 24.12 43.76 10.51
#